data_AF-A0A533SJS9-F1
#
_entry.id   AF-A0A533SJS9-F1
#
_cell.length_a   1.000
_cell.length_b   1.000
_cell.length_c   1.000
_cell.angle_alpha   90.00
_cell.angle_beta   90.00
_cell.angle_gamma   90.00
#
_symmetry.space_group_name_H-M   'P 1'
#
loop_
_entity.id
_entity.type
_entity.pdbx_description
1 polymer ?
#
loop_
_entity_poly.entity_id
_entity_poly.type
_entity_poly.pdbx_seq_one_letter_code
_entity_poly.pdbx_strand_id
1 'polypeptide(L)'
;MIAIISAALLLLLISPDHAFAWGAGFHLQIGSTVLNNLQALKPALATLLSEYPLDYLYGCVAADITIGKKFTSYLQHCHRWPVGLKVLHSARSRKQEACAYGYLTHLAADTVAHNYFVPYKIMRSFPSIAMKHAYWEIRFENFIDKEIWEIGRKVCLEHYRANDELLRSVLSNTIFSFGTNKRIFNSILLLSRLEKWQAMLKTVSDSSSYALEDSDRQEYTALSEEAAFDYLNQREKSRYFLADPTGERALATAEIIRKNLRILYKSGKITKLQAFAQLEDLKPKLRQSICAPALLQQLHPTDHERKTYLVPRPRF
;
A
#
# COMPACT_ATOMS: atom_id res chain seq x y z
N MET A 1 -15.53 22.33 14.09
CA MET A 1 -15.06 20.93 13.94
C MET A 1 -15.42 20.35 12.58
N ILE A 2 -16.70 20.37 12.16
CA ILE A 2 -17.13 19.89 10.83
C ILE A 2 -16.41 20.62 9.69
N ALA A 3 -16.32 21.96 9.73
CA ALA A 3 -15.63 22.73 8.69
C ALA A 3 -14.13 22.40 8.54
N ILE A 4 -13.45 22.04 9.65
CA ILE A 4 -12.04 21.63 9.63
C ILE A 4 -11.89 20.24 9.03
N ILE A 5 -12.80 19.32 9.35
CA ILE A 5 -12.84 17.98 8.78
C ILE A 5 -13.13 18.05 7.28
N SER A 6 -14.12 18.85 6.87
CA SER A 6 -14.45 19.06 5.45
C SER A 6 -13.31 19.72 4.68
N ALA A 7 -12.63 20.70 5.27
CA ALA A 7 -11.47 21.34 4.66
C ALA A 7 -10.27 20.38 4.56
N ALA A 8 -10.04 19.53 5.56
CA ALA A 8 -9.00 18.49 5.53
C ALA A 8 -9.33 17.40 4.49
N LEU A 9 -10.59 17.00 4.36
CA LEU A 9 -11.06 16.06 3.34
C LEU A 9 -10.89 16.66 1.93
N LEU A 10 -11.28 17.93 1.73
CA LEU A 10 -11.04 18.64 0.48
C LEU A 10 -9.54 18.77 0.18
N LEU A 11 -8.71 19.11 1.17
CA LEU A 11 -7.26 19.22 1.00
C LEU A 11 -6.60 17.88 0.67
N LEU A 12 -7.09 16.76 1.22
CA LEU A 12 -6.67 15.40 0.85
C LEU A 12 -7.08 15.03 -0.58
N LEU A 13 -8.27 15.46 -1.02
CA LEU A 13 -8.75 15.24 -2.39
C LEU A 13 -8.05 16.14 -3.43
N ILE A 14 -7.61 17.33 -3.03
CA ILE A 14 -7.02 18.36 -3.91
C ILE A 14 -5.48 18.34 -3.86
N SER A 15 -4.87 17.66 -2.88
CA SER A 15 -3.43 17.42 -2.82
C SER A 15 -3.10 16.00 -3.31
N PRO A 16 -2.86 15.81 -4.63
CA PRO A 16 -2.68 14.49 -5.24
C PRO A 16 -1.35 13.81 -4.88
N ASP A 17 -0.58 14.37 -3.95
CA ASP A 17 0.75 13.87 -3.56
C ASP A 17 0.70 13.02 -2.27
N HIS A 18 -0.47 12.80 -1.63
CA HIS A 18 -0.55 12.31 -0.24
C HIS A 18 -1.41 11.07 0.05
N ALA A 19 -1.59 10.18 -0.91
CA ALA A 19 -2.02 8.81 -0.64
C ALA A 19 -1.49 7.91 -1.76
N PHE A 20 -1.24 6.60 -1.60
CA PHE A 20 -0.68 5.60 -0.67
C PHE A 20 -1.12 4.28 -1.32
N ALA A 21 -0.16 3.47 -1.79
CA ALA A 21 -0.25 2.44 -2.84
C ALA A 21 -1.57 1.71 -3.11
N TRP A 22 -2.23 1.31 -2.04
CA TRP A 22 -3.44 0.56 -2.00
C TRP A 22 -4.35 1.23 -0.98
N GLY A 23 -5.66 1.28 -1.27
CA GLY A 23 -6.59 1.74 -0.25
C GLY A 23 -6.88 0.65 0.79
N ALA A 24 -7.49 1.06 1.91
CA ALA A 24 -7.78 0.18 3.04
C ALA A 24 -8.64 -1.04 2.65
N GLY A 25 -9.51 -0.90 1.63
CA GLY A 25 -10.31 -2.02 1.13
C GLY A 25 -9.45 -3.15 0.58
N PHE A 26 -8.40 -2.83 -0.19
CA PHE A 26 -7.52 -3.85 -0.76
C PHE A 26 -6.68 -4.55 0.31
N HIS A 27 -6.16 -3.83 1.31
CA HIS A 27 -5.45 -4.47 2.42
C HIS A 27 -6.35 -5.39 3.25
N LEU A 28 -7.61 -5.01 3.45
CA LEU A 28 -8.60 -5.88 4.07
C LEU A 28 -8.89 -7.10 3.20
N GLN A 29 -8.97 -6.95 1.88
CA GLN A 29 -9.12 -8.09 0.96
C GLN A 29 -7.95 -9.07 1.10
N ILE A 30 -6.70 -8.60 1.03
CA ILE A 30 -5.52 -9.47 1.21
C ILE A 30 -5.52 -10.14 2.58
N GLY A 31 -5.83 -9.38 3.64
CA GLY A 31 -5.99 -9.91 5.00
C GLY A 31 -7.07 -10.99 5.08
N SER A 32 -8.23 -10.77 4.46
CA SER A 32 -9.31 -11.74 4.38
C SER A 32 -8.93 -12.99 3.58
N THR A 33 -8.19 -12.85 2.48
CA THR A 33 -7.65 -14.01 1.74
C THR A 33 -6.76 -14.86 2.64
N VAL A 34 -5.88 -14.25 3.44
CA VAL A 34 -5.04 -14.98 4.41
C VAL A 34 -5.90 -15.72 5.44
N LEU A 35 -6.89 -15.06 6.03
CA LEU A 35 -7.78 -15.67 7.03
C LEU A 35 -8.65 -16.81 6.45
N ASN A 36 -8.98 -16.75 5.17
CA ASN A 36 -9.72 -17.80 4.49
C ASN A 36 -8.84 -18.98 4.07
N ASN A 37 -7.52 -18.86 4.21
CA ASN A 37 -6.54 -19.87 3.76
C ASN A 37 -5.47 -20.16 4.83
N LEU A 38 -5.86 -20.21 6.10
CA LEU A 38 -4.94 -20.44 7.23
C LEU A 38 -4.13 -21.74 7.12
N GLN A 39 -4.64 -22.75 6.41
CA GLN A 39 -3.94 -24.00 6.13
C GLN A 39 -2.66 -23.82 5.31
N ALA A 40 -2.51 -22.70 4.59
CA ALA A 40 -1.30 -22.35 3.85
C ALA A 40 -0.22 -21.70 4.74
N LEU A 41 -0.49 -21.52 6.04
CA LEU A 41 0.44 -20.95 7.01
C LEU A 41 1.03 -22.02 7.93
N LYS A 42 2.16 -21.68 8.57
CA LYS A 42 2.70 -22.48 9.67
C LYS A 42 1.66 -22.63 10.81
N PRO A 43 1.51 -23.82 11.42
CA PRO A 43 0.45 -24.11 12.39
C PRO A 43 0.31 -23.07 13.52
N ALA A 44 1.42 -22.64 14.11
CA ALA A 44 1.39 -21.67 15.20
C ALA A 44 0.81 -20.31 14.79
N LEU A 45 1.12 -19.85 13.58
CA LEU A 45 0.58 -18.61 13.03
C LEU A 45 -0.88 -18.79 12.63
N ALA A 46 -1.22 -19.92 12.00
CA ALA A 46 -2.60 -20.25 11.66
C ALA A 46 -3.51 -20.22 12.90
N THR A 47 -3.09 -20.84 14.01
CA THR A 47 -3.79 -20.79 15.29
C THR A 47 -3.94 -19.36 15.80
N LEU A 48 -2.86 -18.58 15.83
CA LEU A 48 -2.90 -17.17 16.27
C LEU A 48 -3.92 -16.35 15.47
N LEU A 49 -3.90 -16.45 14.15
CA LEU A 49 -4.78 -15.66 13.28
C LEU A 49 -6.23 -16.14 13.34
N SER A 50 -6.48 -17.45 13.53
CA SER A 50 -7.84 -17.97 13.76
C SER A 50 -8.45 -17.48 15.08
N GLU A 51 -7.62 -17.26 16.10
CA GLU A 51 -8.05 -16.85 17.44
C GLU A 51 -8.30 -15.32 17.51
N TYR A 52 -7.52 -14.53 16.75
CA TYR A 52 -7.58 -13.07 16.76
C TYR A 52 -7.72 -12.45 15.35
N PRO A 53 -8.76 -12.83 14.57
CA PRO A 53 -8.89 -12.39 13.17
C PRO A 53 -9.15 -10.89 13.04
N LEU A 54 -9.90 -10.28 13.96
CA LEU A 54 -10.19 -8.84 13.93
C LEU A 54 -8.96 -8.00 14.30
N ASP A 55 -8.15 -8.42 15.29
CA ASP A 55 -6.90 -7.75 15.61
C ASP A 55 -5.92 -7.82 14.43
N TYR A 56 -5.84 -8.97 13.75
CA TYR A 56 -5.06 -9.13 12.51
C TYR A 56 -5.52 -8.17 11.40
N LEU A 57 -6.82 -8.16 11.09
CA LEU A 57 -7.38 -7.26 10.07
C LEU A 57 -7.22 -5.78 10.42
N TYR A 58 -7.30 -5.43 11.71
CA TYR A 58 -6.96 -4.09 12.19
C TYR A 58 -5.50 -3.74 11.88
N GLY A 59 -4.58 -4.69 12.11
CA GLY A 59 -3.18 -4.58 11.71
C GLY A 59 -3.00 -4.32 10.21
N CYS A 60 -3.76 -5.00 9.35
CA CYS A 60 -3.68 -4.85 7.88
C CYS A 60 -3.98 -3.42 7.40
N VAL A 61 -4.68 -2.61 8.19
CA VAL A 61 -4.96 -1.20 7.86
C VAL A 61 -4.26 -0.20 8.77
N ALA A 62 -3.57 -0.68 9.80
CA ALA A 62 -3.01 0.16 10.86
C ALA A 62 -1.87 1.07 10.38
N ALA A 63 -1.11 0.64 9.35
CA ALA A 63 -0.04 1.46 8.78
C ALA A 63 -0.56 2.77 8.19
N ASP A 64 -1.79 2.80 7.66
CA ASP A 64 -2.41 3.97 7.05
C ASP A 64 -3.11 4.91 8.03
N ILE A 65 -3.16 4.55 9.31
CA ILE A 65 -3.72 5.43 10.34
C ILE A 65 -2.91 6.73 10.43
N THR A 66 -1.58 6.66 10.34
CA THR A 66 -0.71 7.84 10.52
C THR A 66 -0.82 8.81 9.33
N ILE A 67 -1.40 10.00 9.48
CA ILE A 67 -1.54 10.97 8.37
C ILE A 67 -0.37 11.97 8.38
N GLY A 68 0.11 12.43 7.21
CA GLY A 68 1.16 13.47 7.15
C GLY A 68 2.59 12.94 7.34
N LYS A 69 2.86 11.72 6.88
CA LYS A 69 4.13 10.97 7.06
C LYS A 69 5.36 11.64 6.42
N LYS A 70 5.20 12.53 5.45
CA LYS A 70 6.31 13.29 4.85
C LYS A 70 7.07 14.20 5.83
N PHE A 71 6.50 14.44 7.01
CA PHE A 71 7.10 15.24 8.08
C PHE A 71 7.80 14.40 9.14
N THR A 72 7.81 13.06 9.03
CA THR A 72 8.63 12.21 9.89
C THR A 72 9.98 11.92 9.25
N SER A 73 10.99 11.65 10.09
CA SER A 73 12.30 11.25 9.60
C SER A 73 12.19 9.99 8.75
N TYR A 74 13.05 9.89 7.73
CA TYR A 74 13.12 8.77 6.79
C TYR A 74 13.01 7.38 7.47
N LEU A 75 13.73 7.18 8.58
CA LEU A 75 13.79 5.91 9.32
C LEU A 75 12.52 5.58 10.10
N GLN A 76 11.65 6.55 10.33
CA GLN A 76 10.41 6.42 11.09
C GLN A 76 9.17 6.34 10.19
N HIS A 77 9.37 6.25 8.87
CA HIS A 77 8.27 6.07 7.94
C HIS A 77 7.57 4.73 8.23
N CYS A 78 6.27 4.79 8.53
CA CYS A 78 5.56 3.64 9.07
C CYS A 78 5.44 2.48 8.06
N HIS A 79 5.49 2.80 6.77
CA HIS A 79 5.56 1.81 5.69
C HIS A 79 6.96 1.21 5.48
N ARG A 80 7.72 0.96 6.54
CA ARG A 80 9.04 0.31 6.44
C ARG A 80 9.09 -0.95 7.27
N TRP A 81 9.78 -1.95 6.73
CA TRP A 81 10.00 -3.23 7.40
C TRP A 81 10.50 -3.10 8.85
N PRO A 82 11.51 -2.27 9.18
CA PRO A 82 11.95 -2.12 10.57
C PRO A 82 10.88 -1.61 11.52
N VAL A 83 9.94 -0.78 11.04
CA VAL A 83 8.82 -0.30 11.85
C VAL A 83 7.85 -1.45 12.12
N GLY A 84 7.44 -2.19 11.09
CA GLY A 84 6.58 -3.37 11.26
C GLY A 84 7.21 -4.45 12.17
N LEU A 85 8.51 -4.71 12.01
CA LEU A 85 9.25 -5.62 12.88
C LEU A 85 9.32 -5.10 14.33
N LYS A 86 9.48 -3.78 14.52
CA LYS A 86 9.42 -3.17 15.85
C LYS A 86 8.02 -3.29 16.47
N VAL A 87 6.94 -3.18 15.69
CA VAL A 87 5.58 -3.46 16.17
C VAL A 87 5.47 -4.90 16.67
N LEU A 88 5.96 -5.87 15.89
CA LEU A 88 5.97 -7.28 16.28
C LEU A 88 6.79 -7.54 17.54
N HIS A 89 8.03 -7.05 17.61
CA HIS A 89 8.90 -7.21 18.78
C HIS A 89 8.38 -6.50 20.04
N SER A 90 7.53 -5.48 19.89
CA SER A 90 6.96 -4.73 21.02
C SER A 90 5.63 -5.31 21.51
N ALA A 91 5.07 -6.31 20.81
CA ALA A 91 3.82 -6.96 21.19
C ALA A 91 3.98 -7.72 22.53
N ARG A 92 3.00 -7.55 23.42
CA ARG A 92 3.00 -8.15 24.77
C ARG A 92 1.82 -9.10 25.00
N SER A 93 0.97 -9.29 23.99
CA SER A 93 -0.16 -10.20 24.03
C SER A 93 -0.40 -10.83 22.66
N ARG A 94 -1.14 -11.94 22.62
CA ARG A 94 -1.49 -12.64 21.38
C ARG A 94 -2.31 -11.75 20.43
N LYS A 95 -3.23 -10.93 20.95
CA LYS A 95 -3.96 -9.91 20.18
C LYS A 95 -3.02 -8.93 19.46
N GLN A 96 -2.05 -8.41 20.20
CA GLN A 96 -1.03 -7.50 19.67
C GLN A 96 -0.12 -8.18 18.66
N GLU A 97 0.22 -9.46 18.88
CA GLU A 97 1.00 -10.26 17.93
C GLU A 97 0.23 -10.44 16.61
N ALA A 98 -1.06 -10.77 16.66
CA ALA A 98 -1.92 -10.85 15.49
C ALA A 98 -2.01 -9.50 14.75
N CYS A 99 -2.20 -8.39 15.48
CA CYS A 99 -2.15 -7.04 14.91
C CYS A 99 -0.80 -6.73 14.23
N ALA A 100 0.32 -7.15 14.82
CA ALA A 100 1.62 -6.93 14.23
C ALA A 100 1.82 -7.75 12.94
N TYR A 101 1.32 -8.99 12.89
CA TYR A 101 1.31 -9.77 11.65
C TYR A 101 0.44 -9.13 10.57
N GLY A 102 -0.71 -8.56 10.94
CA GLY A 102 -1.53 -7.78 10.01
C GLY A 102 -0.78 -6.59 9.42
N TYR A 103 -0.03 -5.87 10.28
CA TYR A 103 0.82 -4.76 9.85
C TYR A 103 1.89 -5.21 8.86
N LEU A 104 2.51 -6.37 9.09
CA LEU A 104 3.51 -6.90 8.19
C LEU A 104 2.92 -7.42 6.87
N THR A 105 1.71 -7.97 6.89
CA THR A 105 0.94 -8.31 5.67
C THR A 105 0.68 -7.06 4.83
N HIS A 106 0.33 -5.94 5.47
CA HIS A 106 0.18 -4.65 4.79
C HIS A 106 1.46 -4.26 4.04
N LEU A 107 2.60 -4.28 4.74
CA LEU A 107 3.89 -3.96 4.13
C LEU A 107 4.24 -4.91 2.98
N ALA A 108 3.92 -6.20 3.09
CA ALA A 108 4.15 -7.16 2.02
C ALA A 108 3.36 -6.79 0.76
N ALA A 109 2.08 -6.47 0.88
CA ALA A 109 1.24 -6.03 -0.25
C ALA A 109 1.75 -4.72 -0.88
N ASP A 110 2.24 -3.80 -0.06
CA ASP A 110 2.80 -2.52 -0.51
C ASP A 110 4.06 -2.69 -1.36
N THR A 111 4.86 -3.74 -1.14
CA THR A 111 6.00 -4.01 -2.01
C THR A 111 5.58 -4.19 -3.46
N VAL A 112 4.40 -4.77 -3.72
CA VAL A 112 3.87 -4.96 -5.08
C VAL A 112 3.31 -3.65 -5.62
N ALA A 113 2.52 -2.92 -4.85
CA ALA A 113 1.95 -1.68 -5.37
C ALA A 113 3.01 -0.64 -5.68
N HIS A 114 3.88 -0.35 -4.72
CA HIS A 114 4.81 0.74 -4.81
C HIS A 114 6.02 0.43 -5.69
N ASN A 115 6.30 -0.84 -6.01
CA ASN A 115 7.38 -1.21 -6.93
C ASN A 115 6.92 -1.69 -8.31
N TYR A 116 5.62 -1.94 -8.52
CA TYR A 116 5.12 -2.43 -9.81
C TYR A 116 3.85 -1.75 -10.29
N PHE A 117 2.73 -1.91 -9.57
CA PHE A 117 1.44 -1.37 -10.04
C PHE A 117 1.45 0.14 -10.21
N VAL A 118 1.72 0.87 -9.12
CA VAL A 118 1.68 2.34 -9.13
C VAL A 118 2.74 2.93 -10.07
N PRO A 119 4.03 2.51 -10.01
CA PRO A 119 5.04 2.93 -10.97
C PRO A 119 4.61 2.75 -12.44
N TYR A 120 4.08 1.57 -12.79
CA TYR A 120 3.65 1.30 -14.17
C TYR A 120 2.50 2.22 -14.61
N LYS A 121 1.53 2.49 -13.73
CA LYS A 121 0.39 3.35 -14.03
C LYS A 121 0.75 4.84 -14.12
N ILE A 122 1.74 5.32 -13.36
CA ILE A 122 2.35 6.65 -13.54
C ILE A 122 2.96 6.77 -14.95
N MET A 123 3.76 5.77 -15.36
CA MET A 123 4.43 5.81 -16.66
C MET A 123 3.39 5.82 -17.79
N ARG A 124 2.35 4.99 -17.70
CA ARG A 124 1.26 4.95 -18.70
C ARG A 124 0.44 6.23 -18.78
N SER A 125 0.37 7.02 -17.70
CA SER A 125 -0.35 8.29 -17.69
C SER A 125 0.48 9.49 -18.17
N PHE A 126 1.60 9.26 -18.88
CA PHE A 126 2.45 10.31 -19.47
C PHE A 126 1.72 11.43 -20.25
N PRO A 127 0.61 11.19 -20.99
CA PRO A 127 -0.12 12.26 -21.67
C PRO A 127 -0.88 13.19 -20.71
N SER A 128 -1.24 12.71 -19.52
CA SER A 128 -2.00 13.46 -18.51
C SER A 128 -1.09 14.13 -17.49
N ILE A 129 -1.53 15.28 -16.95
CA ILE A 129 -0.88 15.98 -15.82
C ILE A 129 -1.54 15.62 -14.48
N ALA A 130 -2.84 15.28 -14.51
CA ALA A 130 -3.67 15.14 -13.30
C ALA A 130 -3.68 13.72 -12.69
N MET A 131 -3.23 12.71 -13.44
CA MET A 131 -3.34 11.30 -13.05
C MET A 131 -2.05 10.83 -12.38
N LYS A 132 -1.93 11.16 -11.09
CA LYS A 132 -0.82 10.79 -10.19
C LYS A 132 -1.18 9.53 -9.37
N HIS A 133 -0.38 9.21 -8.34
CA HIS A 133 -0.52 8.04 -7.46
C HIS A 133 -1.94 7.78 -6.97
N ALA A 134 -2.51 8.67 -6.16
CA ALA A 134 -3.81 8.51 -5.50
C ALA A 134 -4.98 8.17 -6.45
N TYR A 135 -4.91 8.61 -7.70
CA TYR A 135 -5.92 8.31 -8.70
C TYR A 135 -6.04 6.81 -8.99
N TRP A 136 -4.90 6.11 -9.07
CA TRP A 136 -4.87 4.70 -9.47
C TRP A 136 -5.31 3.75 -8.36
N GLU A 137 -5.08 4.15 -7.13
CA GLU A 137 -5.34 3.37 -5.92
C GLU A 137 -6.83 3.37 -5.61
N ILE A 138 -7.45 4.56 -5.61
CA ILE A 138 -8.90 4.73 -5.50
C ILE A 138 -9.62 3.98 -6.63
N ARG A 139 -9.02 3.94 -7.82
CA ARG A 139 -9.60 3.19 -8.93
C ARG A 139 -9.54 1.67 -8.70
N PHE A 140 -8.48 1.17 -8.09
CA PHE A 140 -8.39 -0.24 -7.74
C PHE A 140 -9.43 -0.61 -6.67
N GLU A 141 -9.73 0.31 -5.74
CA GLU A 141 -10.75 0.11 -4.71
C GLU A 141 -12.18 -0.09 -5.26
N ASN A 142 -12.47 0.38 -6.48
CA ASN A 142 -13.77 0.18 -7.12
C ASN A 142 -14.11 -1.30 -7.37
N PHE A 143 -13.12 -2.19 -7.34
CA PHE A 143 -13.28 -3.61 -7.59
C PHE A 143 -13.29 -4.43 -6.30
N ILE A 144 -13.28 -3.78 -5.13
CA ILE A 144 -13.36 -4.44 -3.84
C ILE A 144 -14.81 -4.77 -3.53
N ASP A 145 -15.08 -6.04 -3.27
CA ASP A 145 -16.41 -6.57 -2.98
C ASP A 145 -17.03 -5.91 -1.74
N LYS A 146 -18.37 -5.79 -1.73
CA LYS A 146 -19.13 -5.16 -0.64
C LYS A 146 -18.90 -5.86 0.70
N GLU A 147 -18.69 -7.17 0.67
CA GLU A 147 -18.40 -8.04 1.80
C GLU A 147 -17.13 -7.58 2.55
N ILE A 148 -16.09 -7.16 1.81
CA ILE A 148 -14.85 -6.64 2.40
C ILE A 148 -15.11 -5.30 3.09
N TRP A 149 -15.97 -4.45 2.53
CA TRP A 149 -16.35 -3.19 3.18
C TRP A 149 -17.17 -3.40 4.46
N GLU A 150 -17.98 -4.47 4.53
CA GLU A 150 -18.65 -4.87 5.77
C GLU A 150 -17.68 -5.42 6.82
N ILE A 151 -16.62 -6.11 6.40
CA ILE A 151 -15.49 -6.45 7.30
C ILE A 151 -14.82 -5.17 7.81
N GLY A 152 -14.53 -4.21 6.92
CA GLY A 152 -13.95 -2.91 7.30
C GLY A 152 -14.82 -2.16 8.30
N ARG A 153 -16.15 -2.24 8.19
CA ARG A 153 -17.07 -1.70 9.19
C ARG A 153 -16.91 -2.37 10.55
N LYS A 154 -16.86 -3.71 10.59
CA LYS A 154 -16.64 -4.45 11.85
C LYS A 154 -15.32 -4.04 12.49
N VAL A 155 -14.26 -3.95 11.69
CA VAL A 155 -12.94 -3.49 12.14
C VAL A 155 -13.04 -2.06 12.71
N CYS A 156 -13.68 -1.11 12.03
CA CYS A 156 -13.81 0.27 12.53
C CYS A 156 -14.57 0.41 13.85
N LEU A 157 -15.58 -0.44 14.09
CA LEU A 157 -16.47 -0.33 15.25
C LEU A 157 -15.90 -0.99 16.52
N GLU A 158 -14.91 -1.86 16.37
CA GLU A 158 -14.30 -2.59 17.47
C GLU A 158 -13.31 -1.73 18.28
N HIS A 159 -13.09 -2.09 19.55
CA HIS A 159 -12.26 -1.33 20.47
C HIS A 159 -10.86 -1.93 20.68
N TYR A 160 -9.91 -1.55 19.82
CA TYR A 160 -8.52 -2.03 19.88
C TYR A 160 -7.60 -1.25 20.84
N ARG A 161 -8.02 -0.99 22.08
CA ARG A 161 -7.23 -0.15 23.02
C ARG A 161 -5.79 -0.66 23.19
N ALA A 162 -5.60 -1.96 23.38
CA ALA A 162 -4.27 -2.55 23.55
C ALA A 162 -3.40 -2.42 22.28
N ASN A 163 -3.98 -2.57 21.09
CA ASN A 163 -3.22 -2.40 19.84
C ASN A 163 -2.94 -0.93 19.56
N ASP A 164 -3.86 -0.01 19.92
CA ASP A 164 -3.62 1.43 19.84
C ASP A 164 -2.44 1.86 20.71
N GLU A 165 -2.36 1.32 21.94
CA GLU A 165 -1.24 1.57 22.85
C GLU A 165 0.09 1.03 22.28
N LEU A 166 0.08 -0.17 21.70
CA LEU A 166 1.22 -0.72 20.98
C LEU A 166 1.66 0.18 19.83
N LEU A 167 0.75 0.50 18.91
CA LEU A 167 1.04 1.30 17.73
C LEU A 167 1.55 2.69 18.11
N ARG A 168 0.95 3.34 19.12
CA ARG A 168 1.43 4.64 19.65
C ARG A 168 2.85 4.59 20.20
N SER A 169 3.26 3.47 20.80
CA SER A 169 4.61 3.31 21.36
C SER A 169 5.68 3.15 20.28
N VAL A 170 5.30 2.74 19.07
CA VAL A 170 6.22 2.45 17.96
C VAL A 170 6.19 3.52 16.89
N LEU A 171 4.99 3.96 16.49
CA LEU A 171 4.77 4.92 15.41
C LEU A 171 5.03 6.34 15.91
N SER A 172 5.88 7.07 15.18
CA SER A 172 6.14 8.48 15.47
C SER A 172 4.90 9.32 15.18
N ASN A 173 4.63 10.31 16.05
CA ASN A 173 3.67 11.35 15.71
C ASN A 173 4.20 12.14 14.51
N THR A 174 3.30 12.42 13.57
CA THR A 174 3.54 13.27 12.40
C THR A 174 3.05 14.68 12.72
N ILE A 175 1.99 15.12 12.02
CA ILE A 175 1.32 16.41 12.21
C ILE A 175 0.27 16.31 13.34
N PHE A 176 -0.39 15.16 13.45
CA PHE A 176 -1.46 14.92 14.42
C PHE A 176 -1.08 13.82 15.41
N SER A 177 -1.72 13.85 16.58
CA SER A 177 -1.65 12.72 17.51
C SER A 177 -2.23 11.46 16.86
N PHE A 178 -1.74 10.28 17.26
CA PHE A 178 -2.29 9.00 16.80
C PHE A 178 -3.82 8.91 16.97
N GLY A 179 -4.37 9.44 18.08
CA GLY A 179 -5.82 9.43 18.31
C GLY A 179 -6.59 10.26 17.28
N THR A 180 -6.07 11.42 16.91
CA THR A 180 -6.66 12.28 15.86
C THR A 180 -6.55 11.60 14.49
N ASN A 181 -5.37 11.06 14.17
CA ASN A 181 -5.10 10.28 12.98
C ASN A 181 -6.08 9.11 12.81
N LYS A 182 -6.29 8.31 13.86
CA LYS A 182 -7.24 7.19 13.87
C LYS A 182 -8.68 7.64 13.63
N ARG A 183 -9.10 8.76 14.23
CA ARG A 183 -10.45 9.30 14.00
C ARG A 183 -10.66 9.69 12.53
N ILE A 184 -9.68 10.36 11.92
CA ILE A 184 -9.75 10.73 10.51
C ILE A 184 -9.76 9.47 9.64
N PHE A 185 -8.86 8.52 9.88
CA PHE A 185 -8.80 7.25 9.17
C PHE A 185 -10.12 6.48 9.22
N ASN A 186 -10.68 6.28 10.42
CA ASN A 186 -11.98 5.61 10.58
C ASN A 186 -13.10 6.34 9.84
N SER A 187 -13.06 7.67 9.80
CA SER A 187 -14.05 8.47 9.07
C SER A 187 -13.95 8.24 7.56
N ILE A 188 -12.73 8.21 7.01
CA ILE A 188 -12.48 7.90 5.60
C ILE A 188 -12.94 6.48 5.27
N LEU A 189 -12.56 5.49 6.08
CA LEU A 189 -12.94 4.09 5.87
C LEU A 189 -14.46 3.89 5.91
N LEU A 190 -15.17 4.57 6.82
CA LEU A 190 -16.64 4.54 6.87
C LEU A 190 -17.30 5.24 5.66
N LEU A 191 -16.68 6.29 5.12
CA LEU A 191 -17.13 6.99 3.92
C LEU A 191 -16.93 6.14 2.66
N SER A 192 -15.78 5.45 2.53
CA SER A 192 -15.47 4.60 1.37
C SER A 192 -16.48 3.48 1.12
N ARG A 193 -17.22 3.06 2.16
CA ARG A 193 -18.31 2.08 2.08
C ARG A 193 -19.60 2.62 1.46
N LEU A 194 -19.83 3.93 1.48
CA LEU A 194 -21.13 4.48 1.06
C LEU A 194 -21.38 4.15 -0.42
N GLU A 195 -22.52 3.54 -0.74
CA GLU A 195 -22.84 3.16 -2.13
C GLU A 195 -22.81 4.36 -3.07
N LYS A 196 -23.22 5.55 -2.59
CA LYS A 196 -23.12 6.80 -3.35
C LYS A 196 -21.67 7.21 -3.64
N TRP A 197 -20.76 6.98 -2.70
CA TRP A 197 -19.33 7.23 -2.89
C TRP A 197 -18.75 6.25 -3.91
N GLN A 198 -19.04 4.96 -3.76
CA GLN A 198 -18.63 3.91 -4.69
C GLN A 198 -19.17 4.16 -6.11
N ALA A 199 -20.43 4.58 -6.24
CA ALA A 199 -21.04 4.94 -7.53
C ALA A 199 -20.37 6.16 -8.17
N MET A 200 -20.02 7.18 -7.37
CA MET A 200 -19.26 8.33 -7.85
C MET A 200 -17.88 7.91 -8.37
N LEU A 201 -17.15 7.11 -7.61
CA LEU A 201 -15.83 6.60 -8.03
C LEU A 201 -15.91 5.72 -9.28
N LYS A 202 -16.96 4.91 -9.41
CA LYS A 202 -17.22 4.12 -10.63
C LYS A 202 -17.44 5.03 -11.83
N THR A 203 -18.22 6.10 -11.70
CA THR A 203 -18.48 7.07 -12.77
C THR A 203 -17.20 7.79 -13.23
N VAL A 204 -16.33 8.15 -12.28
CA VAL A 204 -15.01 8.74 -12.57
C VAL A 204 -14.06 7.73 -13.23
N SER A 205 -14.17 6.45 -12.89
CA SER A 205 -13.42 5.37 -13.54
C SER A 205 -13.89 5.13 -14.97
N ASP A 206 -15.21 5.02 -15.19
CA ASP A 206 -15.80 4.69 -16.49
C ASP A 206 -15.60 5.80 -17.53
N SER A 207 -15.48 7.06 -17.07
CA SER A 207 -15.15 8.22 -17.91
C SER A 207 -13.66 8.37 -18.24
N SER A 208 -12.80 7.51 -17.68
CA SER A 208 -11.35 7.60 -17.87
C SER A 208 -10.86 6.81 -19.08
N SER A 209 -10.14 7.49 -19.97
CA SER A 209 -9.52 6.89 -21.16
C SER A 209 -8.41 5.87 -20.90
N TYR A 210 -8.08 5.58 -19.63
CA TYR A 210 -7.08 4.58 -19.27
C TYR A 210 -7.74 3.45 -18.48
N ALA A 211 -8.21 2.39 -19.15
CA ALA A 211 -8.82 1.26 -18.45
C ALA A 211 -7.80 0.53 -17.54
N LEU A 212 -8.25 0.07 -16.38
CA LEU A 212 -7.57 -0.99 -15.63
C LEU A 212 -8.19 -2.31 -16.11
N GLU A 213 -7.44 -3.08 -16.88
CA GLU A 213 -7.93 -4.36 -17.41
C GLU A 213 -8.08 -5.40 -16.29
N ASP A 214 -9.01 -6.33 -16.45
CA ASP A 214 -9.25 -7.39 -15.46
C ASP A 214 -8.02 -8.29 -15.28
N SER A 215 -7.26 -8.53 -16.35
CA SER A 215 -5.99 -9.28 -16.35
C SER A 215 -4.93 -8.61 -15.48
N ASP A 216 -4.78 -7.29 -15.62
CA ASP A 216 -3.93 -6.46 -14.77
C ASP A 216 -4.33 -6.56 -13.30
N ARG A 217 -5.63 -6.45 -13.00
CA ARG A 217 -6.14 -6.56 -11.63
C ARG A 217 -5.78 -7.92 -11.02
N GLN A 218 -6.08 -9.00 -11.74
CA GLN A 218 -5.76 -10.37 -11.29
C GLN A 218 -4.26 -10.55 -11.04
N GLU A 219 -3.41 -10.01 -11.93
CA GLU A 219 -1.95 -10.06 -11.76
C GLU A 219 -1.50 -9.35 -10.48
N TYR A 220 -1.95 -8.12 -10.23
CA TYR A 220 -1.52 -7.36 -9.04
C TYR A 220 -2.06 -7.96 -7.74
N THR A 221 -3.31 -8.45 -7.74
CA THR A 221 -3.90 -9.15 -6.59
C THR A 221 -3.12 -10.43 -6.29
N ALA A 222 -2.90 -11.28 -7.29
CA ALA A 222 -2.17 -12.54 -7.11
C ALA A 222 -0.74 -12.31 -6.59
N LEU A 223 -0.03 -11.31 -7.11
CA LEU A 223 1.31 -10.94 -6.62
C LEU A 223 1.29 -10.43 -5.17
N SER A 224 0.25 -9.68 -4.79
CA SER A 224 0.11 -9.15 -3.41
C SER A 224 -0.24 -10.25 -2.41
N GLU A 225 -1.07 -11.21 -2.83
CA GLU A 225 -1.35 -12.43 -2.06
C GLU A 225 -0.07 -13.27 -1.92
N GLU A 226 0.67 -13.49 -3.01
CA GLU A 226 1.96 -14.18 -2.99
C GLU A 226 2.93 -13.49 -2.01
N ALA A 227 3.04 -12.17 -2.04
CA ALA A 227 3.89 -11.41 -1.12
C ALA A 227 3.48 -11.61 0.34
N ALA A 228 2.18 -11.56 0.63
CA ALA A 228 1.64 -11.78 1.97
C ALA A 228 1.96 -13.19 2.48
N PHE A 229 1.64 -14.24 1.72
CA PHE A 229 1.90 -15.62 2.13
C PHE A 229 3.38 -15.96 2.22
N ASP A 230 4.20 -15.48 1.27
CA ASP A 230 5.65 -15.68 1.28
C ASP A 230 6.27 -15.03 2.53
N TYR A 231 5.89 -13.79 2.86
CA TYR A 231 6.35 -13.14 4.08
C TYR A 231 5.86 -13.84 5.35
N LEU A 232 4.59 -14.19 5.46
CA LEU A 232 4.06 -14.84 6.66
C LEU A 232 4.72 -16.20 6.94
N ASN A 233 5.14 -16.92 5.89
CA ASN A 233 5.82 -18.21 6.02
C ASN A 233 7.34 -18.10 6.19
N GLN A 234 8.00 -17.21 5.44
CA GLN A 234 9.47 -17.11 5.39
C GLN A 234 10.04 -15.98 6.26
N ARG A 235 9.21 -15.04 6.70
CA ARG A 235 9.58 -13.80 7.41
C ARG A 235 10.68 -13.04 6.66
N GLU A 236 11.75 -12.66 7.32
CA GLU A 236 12.86 -11.90 6.74
C GLU A 236 13.63 -12.66 5.63
N LYS A 237 13.39 -13.97 5.47
CA LYS A 237 13.90 -14.76 4.33
C LYS A 237 13.04 -14.66 3.07
N SER A 238 11.87 -14.02 3.16
CA SER A 238 11.00 -13.76 2.02
C SER A 238 11.72 -12.95 0.95
N ARG A 239 11.48 -13.29 -0.33
CA ARG A 239 12.04 -12.51 -1.44
C ARG A 239 11.47 -11.09 -1.50
N TYR A 240 10.26 -10.90 -0.98
CA TYR A 240 9.59 -9.60 -0.89
C TYR A 240 10.14 -8.73 0.25
N PHE A 241 10.81 -9.32 1.24
CA PHE A 241 11.47 -8.56 2.30
C PHE A 241 12.65 -7.71 1.79
N LEU A 242 13.23 -8.10 0.64
CA LEU A 242 14.28 -7.32 -0.04
C LEU A 242 13.74 -6.07 -0.74
N ALA A 243 12.44 -6.05 -1.02
CA ALA A 243 11.74 -4.93 -1.62
C ALA A 243 11.46 -3.84 -0.59
N ASP A 244 11.51 -2.58 -1.02
CA ASP A 244 11.14 -1.45 -0.18
C ASP A 244 9.62 -1.24 -0.25
N PRO A 245 8.85 -1.40 0.85
CA PRO A 245 7.40 -1.24 0.78
C PRO A 245 6.99 0.17 0.36
N THR A 246 7.79 1.20 0.63
CA THR A 246 7.50 2.56 0.15
C THR A 246 7.73 2.76 -1.36
N GLY A 247 8.50 1.86 -1.99
CA GLY A 247 8.88 1.89 -3.41
C GLY A 247 9.55 3.18 -3.88
N GLU A 248 10.21 3.94 -3.00
CA GLU A 248 10.80 5.25 -3.30
C GLU A 248 11.58 5.28 -4.62
N ARG A 249 12.43 4.27 -4.86
CA ARG A 249 13.25 4.16 -6.07
C ARG A 249 12.44 3.85 -7.33
N ALA A 250 11.45 2.97 -7.22
CA ALA A 250 10.60 2.60 -8.34
C ALA A 250 9.69 3.77 -8.76
N LEU A 251 9.14 4.49 -7.78
CA LEU A 251 8.32 5.69 -8.02
C LEU A 251 9.17 6.81 -8.64
N ALA A 252 10.38 7.07 -8.13
CA ALA A 252 11.28 8.05 -8.72
C ALA A 252 11.65 7.70 -10.18
N THR A 253 11.95 6.43 -10.44
CA THR A 253 12.23 5.92 -11.78
C THR A 253 11.03 6.11 -12.71
N ALA A 254 9.82 5.83 -12.24
CA ALA A 254 8.58 6.01 -12.99
C ALA A 254 8.32 7.47 -13.37
N GLU A 255 8.54 8.42 -12.45
CA GLU A 255 8.38 9.84 -12.74
C GLU A 255 9.37 10.35 -13.79
N ILE A 256 10.62 9.86 -13.76
CA ILE A 256 11.62 10.19 -14.79
C ILE A 256 11.18 9.65 -16.15
N ILE A 257 10.78 8.37 -16.23
CA ILE A 257 10.30 7.74 -17.47
C ILE A 257 9.06 8.48 -17.99
N ARG A 258 8.09 8.78 -17.13
CA ARG A 258 6.88 9.55 -17.47
C ARG A 258 7.24 10.90 -18.08
N LYS A 259 8.17 11.64 -17.45
CA LYS A 259 8.62 12.95 -17.92
C LYS A 259 9.25 12.84 -19.31
N ASN A 260 10.13 11.86 -19.53
CA ASN A 260 10.80 11.64 -20.80
C ASN A 260 9.81 11.28 -21.92
N LEU A 261 8.90 10.33 -21.68
CA LEU A 261 7.84 9.97 -22.63
C LEU A 261 6.94 11.15 -22.97
N ARG A 262 6.59 11.97 -21.98
CA ARG A 262 5.78 13.18 -22.18
C ARG A 262 6.48 14.21 -23.07
N ILE A 263 7.78 14.43 -22.89
CA ILE A 263 8.58 15.35 -23.73
C ILE A 263 8.60 14.83 -25.17
N LEU A 264 8.93 13.54 -25.37
CA LEU A 264 8.97 12.94 -26.70
C LEU A 264 7.62 13.01 -27.40
N TYR A 265 6.54 12.67 -26.70
CA TYR A 265 5.17 12.75 -27.22
C TYR A 265 4.77 14.17 -27.61
N LYS A 266 5.01 15.16 -26.74
CA LYS A 266 4.68 16.57 -27.03
C LYS A 266 5.50 17.16 -28.17
N SER A 267 6.73 16.68 -28.36
CA SER A 267 7.59 17.09 -29.48
C SER A 267 7.28 16.38 -30.79
N GLY A 268 6.31 15.46 -30.83
CA GLY A 268 5.97 14.67 -32.02
C GLY A 268 6.99 13.58 -32.37
N LYS A 269 8.00 13.35 -31.53
CA LYS A 269 9.06 12.35 -31.76
C LYS A 269 8.58 10.91 -31.60
N ILE A 270 7.53 10.69 -30.81
CA ILE A 270 6.87 9.40 -30.66
C ILE A 270 5.35 9.58 -30.65
N THR A 271 4.64 8.59 -31.17
CA THR A 271 3.18 8.49 -31.05
C THR A 271 2.78 7.88 -29.71
N LYS A 272 1.50 8.02 -29.33
CA LYS A 272 0.94 7.38 -28.14
C LYS A 272 1.08 5.85 -28.19
N LEU A 273 0.90 5.25 -29.38
CA LEU A 273 1.03 3.81 -29.59
C LEU A 273 2.47 3.34 -29.38
N GLN A 274 3.46 4.07 -29.92
CA GLN A 274 4.88 3.75 -29.73
C GLN A 274 5.29 3.85 -28.24
N ALA A 275 4.82 4.88 -27.53
CA ALA A 275 5.07 5.01 -26.10
C ALA A 275 4.47 3.85 -25.30
N PHE A 276 3.25 3.40 -25.63
CA PHE A 276 2.65 2.25 -24.96
C PHE A 276 3.38 0.95 -25.26
N ALA A 277 3.82 0.71 -26.50
CA ALA A 277 4.63 -0.47 -26.82
C ALA A 277 5.93 -0.52 -25.99
N GLN A 278 6.63 0.61 -25.86
CA GLN A 278 7.82 0.70 -24.98
C GLN A 278 7.50 0.39 -23.51
N LEU A 279 6.33 0.83 -23.02
CA LEU A 279 5.91 0.54 -21.65
C LEU A 279 5.55 -0.93 -21.44
N GLU A 280 4.93 -1.59 -22.44
CA GLU A 280 4.68 -3.03 -22.37
C GLU A 280 6.00 -3.83 -22.29
N ASP A 281 7.05 -3.41 -23.00
CA ASP A 281 8.38 -4.04 -22.91
C ASP A 281 9.05 -3.83 -21.53
N LEU A 282 8.70 -2.75 -20.82
CA LEU A 282 9.22 -2.44 -19.49
C LEU A 282 8.45 -3.14 -18.37
N LYS A 283 7.17 -3.49 -18.59
CA LYS A 283 6.28 -4.08 -17.57
C LYS A 283 6.88 -5.33 -16.91
N PRO A 284 7.42 -6.34 -17.64
CA PRO A 284 8.00 -7.53 -17.01
C PRO A 284 9.25 -7.24 -16.20
N LYS A 285 10.09 -6.30 -16.66
CA LYS A 285 11.31 -5.90 -15.96
C LYS A 285 10.99 -5.19 -14.64
N LEU A 286 9.97 -4.33 -14.66
CA LEU A 286 9.46 -3.66 -13.47
C LEU A 286 8.88 -4.67 -12.48
N ARG A 287 8.11 -5.66 -12.94
CA ARG A 287 7.63 -6.78 -12.11
C ARG A 287 8.78 -7.54 -11.44
N GLN A 288 9.79 -7.93 -12.21
CA GLN A 288 10.97 -8.64 -11.67
C GLN A 288 11.72 -7.80 -10.63
N SER A 289 11.72 -6.48 -10.81
CA SER A 289 12.42 -5.55 -9.92
C SER A 289 11.84 -5.48 -8.50
N ILE A 290 10.59 -5.92 -8.27
CA ILE A 290 10.00 -6.03 -6.93
C ILE A 290 10.95 -6.83 -6.03
N CYS A 291 11.30 -8.06 -6.46
CA CYS A 291 12.14 -8.98 -5.69
C CYS A 291 13.63 -8.90 -6.05
N ALA A 292 13.98 -8.16 -7.11
CA ALA A 292 15.35 -7.89 -7.51
C ALA A 292 15.58 -6.38 -7.75
N PRO A 293 15.62 -5.54 -6.69
CA PRO A 293 15.67 -4.09 -6.82
C PRO A 293 16.89 -3.54 -7.58
N ALA A 294 17.95 -4.34 -7.74
CA ALA A 294 19.10 -3.99 -8.58
C ALA A 294 18.70 -3.81 -10.06
N LEU A 295 17.69 -4.54 -10.53
CA LEU A 295 17.20 -4.44 -11.92
C LEU A 295 16.56 -3.08 -12.23
N LEU A 296 16.14 -2.29 -11.22
CA LEU A 296 15.66 -0.92 -11.44
C LEU A 296 16.73 -0.05 -12.11
N GLN A 297 18.02 -0.27 -11.84
CA GLN A 297 19.11 0.49 -12.49
C GLN A 297 19.21 0.23 -13.99
N GLN A 298 18.71 -0.91 -14.47
CA GLN A 298 18.66 -1.25 -15.90
C GLN A 298 17.49 -0.55 -16.62
N LEU A 299 16.47 -0.10 -15.87
CA LEU A 299 15.34 0.67 -16.41
C LEU A 299 15.69 2.15 -16.53
N HIS A 300 16.34 2.68 -15.50
CA HIS A 300 16.93 4.02 -15.51
C HIS A 300 18.05 4.07 -14.46
N PRO A 301 19.29 4.46 -14.83
CA PRO A 301 20.34 4.71 -13.85
C PRO A 301 19.87 5.82 -12.90
N THR A 302 19.81 5.54 -11.60
CA THR A 302 19.45 6.51 -10.57
C THR A 302 20.56 6.55 -9.53
N ASP A 303 21.03 7.76 -9.18
CA ASP A 303 22.07 7.98 -8.16
C ASP A 303 21.57 7.80 -6.72
N HIS A 304 20.32 7.35 -6.54
CA HIS A 304 19.78 7.06 -5.22
C HIS A 304 20.40 5.77 -4.65
N GLU A 305 21.36 5.94 -3.72
CA GLU A 305 21.99 4.84 -2.98
C GLU A 305 20.94 3.95 -2.30
N ARG A 306 21.16 2.63 -2.39
CA ARG A 306 20.36 1.64 -1.66
C ARG A 306 20.67 1.75 -0.17
N LYS A 307 19.72 2.23 0.63
CA LYS A 307 19.82 2.15 2.09
C LYS A 307 19.51 0.72 2.53
N THR A 308 20.55 -0.08 2.73
CA THR A 308 20.42 -1.44 3.27
C THR A 308 20.03 -1.39 4.74
N TYR A 309 18.98 -2.12 5.11
CA TYR A 309 18.62 -2.29 6.51
C TYR A 309 19.66 -3.21 7.18
N LEU A 310 20.51 -2.66 8.05
CA LEU A 310 21.31 -3.46 8.97
C LEU A 310 20.35 -4.11 9.98
N VAL A 311 20.14 -5.41 9.86
CA VAL A 311 19.35 -6.19 10.82
C VAL A 311 20.13 -6.23 12.15
N PRO A 312 19.59 -5.69 13.26
CA PRO A 312 20.19 -5.93 14.56
C PRO A 312 20.09 -7.42 14.86
N ARG A 313 21.21 -8.08 15.21
CA ARG A 313 21.17 -9.48 15.65
C ARG A 313 20.22 -9.61 16.85
N PRO A 314 19.39 -10.66 16.92
CA PRO A 314 18.59 -10.92 18.10
C PRO A 314 19.53 -11.05 19.31
N ARG A 315 19.25 -10.28 20.36
CA ARG A 315 19.83 -10.56 21.68
C ARG A 315 19.06 -11.77 22.23
N PHE A 316 19.75 -12.91 22.29
CA PHE A 316 19.31 -14.09 23.04
C PHE A 316 19.12 -13.73 24.51
#